data_AF-H0EG94-F1
#
_entry.id   AF-H0EG94-F1
#
_cell.length_a   1.000
_cell.length_b   1.000
_cell.length_c   1.000
_cell.angle_alpha   90.00
_cell.angle_beta   90.00
_cell.angle_gamma   90.00
#
_symmetry.space_group_name_H-M   'P 1'
#
loop_
_entity.id
_entity.type
_entity.pdbx_description
1 polymer ?
#
loop_
_entity_poly.entity_id
_entity_poly.type
_entity_poly.pdbx_seq_one_letter_code
_entity_poly.pdbx_strand_id
1 'polypeptide(L)'
;MEDFNSETDSDYTSYWRDWFISSRGNEYFCEIDEDYLTDRFNLTGLNTEVQYYQYALDLVTDVFDLDCDDEMRETIEKSARHLYGLVHARYIVTTRGLAKMLEKYKKADFGKCPRVACKSHPLLPMGQSDNPNIKAVKLYCARCEDIYNPKSSRHSAIDESGFKDDEEDVDAEDSEEEDEDEEADMEAIENGTVEAGSVNPNQV
;
A
#
# COMPACT_ATOMS: atom_id res chain seq x y z
N MET A 1 22.51 7.27 49.96
CA MET A 1 22.03 5.99 49.42
C MET A 1 20.53 6.15 49.35
N GLU A 2 19.94 5.81 48.19
CA GLU A 2 18.49 5.90 47.90
C GLU A 2 18.03 7.35 47.63
N ASP A 3 17.38 7.71 46.52
CA ASP A 3 16.53 6.94 45.60
C ASP A 3 16.86 7.21 44.12
N PHE A 4 17.19 6.15 43.39
CA PHE A 4 17.14 6.12 41.93
C PHE A 4 15.66 6.06 41.57
N ASN A 5 15.07 7.19 41.23
CA ASN A 5 13.77 7.23 40.58
C ASN A 5 13.95 6.63 39.18
N SER A 6 13.97 5.29 39.12
CA SER A 6 13.66 4.55 37.91
C SER A 6 12.19 4.82 37.65
N GLU A 7 11.88 5.97 37.07
CA GLU A 7 10.67 6.10 36.27
C GLU A 7 10.80 5.02 35.21
N THR A 8 10.18 3.89 35.51
CA THR A 8 9.77 2.91 34.52
C THR A 8 9.07 3.69 33.43
N ASP A 9 9.77 3.86 32.32
CA ASP A 9 9.29 4.31 31.01
C ASP A 9 8.28 3.27 30.49
N SER A 10 7.20 3.09 31.26
CA SER A 10 6.18 2.10 31.00
C SER A 10 5.27 2.66 29.91
N ASP A 11 5.49 2.19 28.70
CA ASP A 11 4.44 1.78 27.77
C ASP A 11 3.28 2.78 27.62
N TYR A 12 3.58 4.07 27.39
CA TYR A 12 2.64 4.97 26.72
C TYR A 12 2.68 4.68 25.21
N THR A 13 2.32 3.44 24.86
CA THR A 13 2.02 3.10 23.48
C THR A 13 0.79 3.92 23.07
N SER A 14 0.98 4.87 22.17
CA SER A 14 -0.10 5.70 21.64
C SER A 14 -1.16 4.84 20.97
N TYR A 15 -2.38 4.93 21.48
CA TYR A 15 -3.49 4.08 21.07
C TYR A 15 -3.81 4.28 19.60
N TRP A 16 -3.81 5.53 19.12
CA TRP A 16 -4.09 5.82 17.72
C TRP A 16 -2.99 5.32 16.78
N ARG A 17 -1.70 5.55 17.10
CA ARG A 17 -0.57 5.13 16.24
C ARG A 17 -0.51 3.61 16.10
N ASP A 18 -0.65 2.89 17.21
CA ASP A 18 -0.64 1.42 17.21
C ASP A 18 -1.83 0.85 16.45
N TRP A 19 -3.02 1.40 16.68
CA TRP A 19 -4.21 1.03 15.93
C TRP A 19 -4.02 1.28 14.43
N PHE A 20 -3.47 2.44 14.05
CA PHE A 20 -3.26 2.79 12.64
C PHE A 20 -2.30 1.82 11.96
N ILE A 21 -1.15 1.54 12.57
CA ILE A 21 -0.12 0.65 11.97
C ILE A 21 -0.57 -0.81 11.94
N SER A 22 -1.38 -1.23 12.91
CA SER A 22 -1.95 -2.59 12.96
C SER A 22 -3.19 -2.76 12.07
N SER A 23 -3.75 -1.67 11.55
CA SER A 23 -4.89 -1.71 10.65
C SER A 23 -4.53 -2.39 9.33
N ARG A 24 -5.50 -3.13 8.78
CA ARG A 24 -5.34 -3.85 7.51
C ARG A 24 -4.99 -2.86 6.40
N GLY A 25 -3.93 -3.15 5.65
CA GLY A 25 -3.44 -2.27 4.61
C GLY A 25 -2.38 -1.28 5.08
N ASN A 26 -2.00 -1.24 6.35
CA ASN A 26 -0.95 -0.33 6.86
C ASN A 26 0.35 -1.06 7.24
N GLU A 27 0.53 -2.29 6.77
CA GLU A 27 1.66 -3.14 7.15
C GLU A 27 3.03 -2.58 6.74
N TYR A 28 3.07 -1.62 5.81
CA TYR A 28 4.29 -0.97 5.35
C TYR A 28 4.71 0.22 6.21
N PHE A 29 3.81 0.75 7.04
CA PHE A 29 4.16 1.82 7.97
C PHE A 29 5.08 1.30 9.07
N CYS A 30 5.89 2.20 9.58
CA CYS A 30 6.62 2.03 10.83
C CYS A 30 6.10 3.07 11.81
N GLU A 31 6.28 2.79 13.10
CA GLU A 31 5.91 3.73 14.15
C GLU A 31 6.82 4.96 14.09
N ILE A 32 6.22 6.15 14.07
CA ILE A 32 6.93 7.42 14.19
C ILE A 32 7.13 7.71 15.68
N ASP A 33 8.36 8.10 16.05
CA ASP A 33 8.66 8.46 17.44
C ASP A 33 7.84 9.69 17.88
N GLU A 34 7.37 9.68 19.12
CA GLU A 34 6.57 10.77 19.67
C GLU A 34 7.33 12.10 19.75
N ASP A 35 8.63 12.05 20.05
CA ASP A 35 9.49 13.24 20.05
C ASP A 35 9.63 13.85 18.64
N TYR A 36 9.53 13.03 17.59
CA TYR A 36 9.51 13.51 16.21
C TYR A 36 8.20 14.23 15.86
N LEU A 37 7.06 13.69 16.33
CA LEU A 37 5.72 14.26 16.13
C LEU A 37 5.48 15.54 16.95
N THR A 38 6.12 15.67 18.11
CA THR A 38 5.97 16.84 18.98
C THR A 38 6.91 18.00 18.61
N ASP A 39 7.98 17.74 17.85
CA ASP A 39 8.87 18.77 17.32
C ASP A 39 8.28 19.46 16.08
N ARG A 40 7.82 20.70 16.30
CA ARG A 40 7.21 21.55 15.26
C ARG A 40 8.11 21.78 14.04
N PHE A 41 9.43 21.70 14.19
CA PHE A 41 10.33 21.87 13.06
C PHE A 41 10.13 20.77 12.00
N ASN A 42 9.91 19.53 12.43
CA ASN A 42 9.66 18.39 11.53
C ASN A 42 8.34 18.50 10.77
N LEU A 43 7.37 19.21 11.35
CA LEU A 43 6.01 19.38 10.80
C LEU A 43 5.84 20.63 9.93
N THR A 44 6.92 21.40 9.70
CA THR A 44 6.87 22.66 8.95
C THR A 44 6.20 22.49 7.58
N GLY A 45 5.20 23.34 7.28
CA GLY A 45 4.48 23.37 6.00
C GLY A 45 3.29 22.39 5.90
N LEU A 46 3.18 21.40 6.79
CA LEU A 46 2.08 20.42 6.71
C LEU A 46 0.71 21.02 7.03
N ASN A 47 0.69 22.12 7.77
CA ASN A 47 -0.53 22.86 8.11
C ASN A 47 -1.26 23.46 6.91
N THR A 48 -0.58 23.62 5.76
CA THR A 48 -1.22 24.08 4.50
C THR A 48 -1.71 22.93 3.63
N GLU A 49 -1.25 21.71 3.88
CA GLU A 49 -1.62 20.51 3.12
C GLU A 49 -2.76 19.74 3.79
N VAL A 50 -2.83 19.78 5.12
CA VAL A 50 -3.78 19.00 5.92
C VAL A 50 -4.95 19.86 6.40
N GLN A 51 -6.18 19.43 6.10
CA GLN A 51 -7.39 20.03 6.67
C GLN A 51 -7.51 19.71 8.16
N TYR A 52 -8.10 20.59 8.96
CA TYR A 52 -8.23 20.38 10.41
C TYR A 52 -6.91 20.01 11.11
N TYR A 53 -5.77 20.51 10.61
CA TYR A 53 -4.41 20.11 11.03
C TYR A 53 -4.22 19.98 12.54
N GLN A 54 -4.71 20.94 13.33
CA GLN A 54 -4.54 20.89 14.78
C GLN A 54 -5.31 19.70 15.39
N TYR A 55 -6.55 19.48 14.99
CA TYR A 55 -7.34 18.33 15.44
C TYR A 55 -6.77 16.99 14.97
N ALA A 56 -6.25 16.95 13.73
CA ALA A 56 -5.57 15.79 13.20
C ALA A 56 -4.30 15.47 14.00
N LEU A 57 -3.49 16.48 14.34
CA LEU A 57 -2.30 16.32 15.17
C LEU A 57 -2.67 15.86 16.58
N ASP A 58 -3.67 16.51 17.19
CA ASP A 58 -4.16 16.16 18.53
C ASP A 58 -4.62 14.70 18.58
N LEU A 59 -5.26 14.21 17.50
CA LEU A 59 -5.70 12.81 17.40
C LEU A 59 -4.52 11.84 17.27
N VAL A 60 -3.54 12.14 16.41
CA VAL A 60 -2.33 11.31 16.24
C VAL A 60 -1.47 11.24 17.51
N THR A 61 -1.56 12.27 18.36
CA THR A 61 -0.84 12.33 19.65
C THR A 61 -1.72 11.97 20.86
N ASP A 62 -2.91 11.39 20.65
CA ASP A 62 -3.86 10.98 21.71
C ASP A 62 -4.24 12.10 22.71
N VAL A 63 -4.24 13.36 22.30
CA VAL A 63 -4.71 14.52 23.09
C VAL A 63 -6.03 15.11 22.58
N PHE A 64 -6.70 14.40 21.68
CA PHE A 64 -7.98 14.81 21.10
C PHE A 64 -9.14 14.61 22.08
N ASP A 65 -9.78 15.72 22.48
CA ASP A 65 -10.87 15.76 23.47
C ASP A 65 -12.11 16.53 22.96
N LEU A 66 -12.26 16.67 21.64
CA LEU A 66 -13.40 17.36 21.05
C LEU A 66 -14.62 16.43 20.97
N ASP A 67 -15.69 16.79 21.66
CA ASP A 67 -17.01 16.20 21.46
C ASP A 67 -17.63 16.76 20.16
N CYS A 68 -17.63 15.94 19.12
CA CYS A 68 -18.13 16.28 17.78
C CYS A 68 -19.03 15.15 17.26
N ASP A 69 -19.86 15.46 16.27
CA ASP A 69 -20.66 14.43 15.61
C ASP A 69 -19.80 13.45 14.81
N ASP A 70 -20.41 12.32 14.44
CA ASP A 70 -19.71 11.22 13.77
C ASP A 70 -19.12 11.65 12.41
N GLU A 71 -19.80 12.55 11.68
CA GLU A 71 -19.36 13.05 10.38
C GLU A 71 -18.10 13.92 10.48
N MET A 72 -18.08 14.84 11.45
CA MET A 72 -16.90 15.65 11.74
C MET A 72 -15.74 14.79 12.23
N ARG A 73 -16.02 13.80 13.08
CA ARG A 73 -15.01 12.87 13.57
C ARG A 73 -14.36 12.08 12.44
N GLU A 74 -15.16 11.56 11.51
CA GLU A 74 -14.65 10.84 10.33
C GLU A 74 -13.74 11.74 9.47
N THR A 75 -14.11 13.01 9.30
CA THR A 75 -13.32 13.99 8.56
C THR A 75 -11.97 14.28 9.23
N ILE A 76 -11.96 14.38 10.57
CA ILE A 76 -10.73 14.54 11.36
C ILE A 76 -9.86 13.29 11.27
N GLU A 77 -10.45 12.09 11.33
CA GLU A 77 -9.72 10.83 11.17
C GLU A 77 -9.08 10.70 9.78
N LYS A 78 -9.78 11.10 8.70
CA LYS A 78 -9.21 11.19 7.35
C LYS A 78 -8.00 12.13 7.32
N SER A 79 -8.14 13.29 7.95
CA SER A 79 -7.06 14.29 8.05
C SER A 79 -5.87 13.79 8.87
N ALA A 80 -6.10 13.04 9.95
CA ALA A 80 -5.07 12.42 10.79
C ALA A 80 -4.30 11.34 10.04
N ARG A 81 -4.98 10.49 9.26
CA ARG A 81 -4.33 9.52 8.37
C ARG A 81 -3.45 10.21 7.33
N HIS A 82 -3.96 11.29 6.74
CA HIS A 82 -3.20 12.10 5.77
C HIS A 82 -1.94 12.72 6.40
N LEU A 83 -2.10 13.36 7.55
CA LEU A 83 -0.99 13.93 8.33
C LEU A 83 0.06 12.87 8.65
N TYR A 84 -0.37 11.72 9.19
CA TYR A 84 0.55 10.64 9.57
C TYR A 84 1.34 10.12 8.37
N GLY A 85 0.70 9.98 7.20
CA GLY A 85 1.38 9.62 5.95
C GLY A 85 2.47 10.62 5.53
N LEU A 86 2.16 11.93 5.56
CA LEU A 86 3.12 12.97 5.21
C LEU A 86 4.30 13.04 6.20
N VAL A 87 4.03 12.89 7.51
CA VAL A 87 5.08 12.84 8.52
C VAL A 87 5.92 11.57 8.37
N HIS A 88 5.28 10.43 8.08
CA HIS A 88 5.97 9.15 7.85
C HIS A 88 6.98 9.25 6.70
N ALA A 89 6.59 9.85 5.57
CA ALA A 89 7.48 10.07 4.44
C ALA A 89 8.74 10.87 4.81
N ARG A 90 8.61 11.87 5.68
CA ARG A 90 9.74 12.64 6.24
C ARG A 90 10.53 11.87 7.28
N TYR A 91 9.85 11.05 8.09
CA TYR A 91 10.47 10.29 9.17
C TYR A 91 11.36 9.15 8.65
N ILE A 92 10.93 8.42 7.61
CA ILE A 92 11.67 7.25 7.11
C ILE A 92 13.00 7.57 6.42
N VAL A 93 13.28 8.84 6.13
CA VAL A 93 14.60 9.29 5.65
C VAL A 93 15.56 9.71 6.78
N THR A 94 15.07 9.78 8.02
CA THR A 94 15.91 10.01 9.21
C THR A 94 16.65 8.75 9.62
N THR A 95 17.72 8.88 10.42
CA THR A 95 18.45 7.71 10.94
C THR A 95 17.57 6.76 11.76
N ARG A 96 16.63 7.29 12.55
CA ARG A 96 15.72 6.49 13.39
C ARG A 96 14.67 5.77 12.54
N GLY A 97 14.04 6.49 11.61
CA GLY A 97 13.07 5.90 10.68
C GLY A 97 13.69 4.84 9.76
N LEU A 98 14.89 5.10 9.22
CA LEU A 98 15.64 4.11 8.43
C LEU A 98 15.94 2.84 9.23
N ALA A 99 16.29 2.96 10.51
CA ALA A 99 16.52 1.80 11.36
C ALA A 99 15.24 0.95 11.51
N LYS A 100 14.09 1.57 11.75
CA LYS A 100 12.80 0.88 11.84
C LYS A 100 12.40 0.22 10.51
N MET A 101 12.56 0.91 9.39
CA MET A 101 12.28 0.35 8.06
C MET A 101 13.23 -0.80 7.70
N LEU A 102 14.50 -0.73 8.11
CA LEU A 102 15.47 -1.80 7.91
C LEU A 102 15.08 -3.08 8.68
N GLU A 103 14.55 -2.96 9.88
CA GLU A 103 14.07 -4.12 10.64
C GLU A 103 12.89 -4.80 9.95
N LYS A 104 11.94 -4.03 9.40
CA LYS A 104 10.84 -4.55 8.57
C LYS A 104 11.36 -5.21 7.27
N TYR A 105 12.38 -4.60 6.64
CA TYR A 105 13.01 -5.14 5.44
C TYR A 105 13.67 -6.51 5.68
N LYS A 106 14.42 -6.65 6.78
CA LYS A 106 15.06 -7.92 7.17
C LYS A 106 14.04 -9.03 7.40
N LYS A 107 12.87 -8.69 7.94
CA LYS A 107 11.73 -9.61 8.16
C LYS A 107 10.94 -9.89 6.88
N ALA A 108 11.20 -9.14 5.80
CA ALA A 108 10.46 -9.16 4.54
C ALA A 108 8.98 -8.80 4.68
N ASP A 109 8.65 -7.89 5.61
CA ASP A 109 7.29 -7.40 5.86
C ASP A 109 6.68 -6.74 4.61
N PHE A 110 7.51 -6.09 3.80
CA PHE A 110 7.09 -5.44 2.55
C PHE A 110 6.78 -6.44 1.42
N GLY A 111 7.13 -7.70 1.61
CA GLY A 111 7.04 -8.75 0.61
C GLY A 111 8.38 -9.10 -0.01
N LYS A 112 8.31 -9.99 -1.01
CA LYS A 112 9.45 -10.64 -1.67
C LYS A 112 9.34 -10.53 -3.17
N CYS A 113 10.47 -10.35 -3.84
CA CYS A 113 10.54 -10.20 -5.29
C CYS A 113 9.87 -11.37 -6.01
N PRO A 114 8.98 -11.11 -6.99
CA PRO A 114 8.28 -12.15 -7.73
C PRO A 114 9.19 -12.90 -8.72
N ARG A 115 10.32 -12.32 -9.13
CA ARG A 115 11.27 -13.01 -10.03
C ARG A 115 11.92 -14.20 -9.32
N VAL A 116 11.76 -15.40 -9.88
CA VAL A 116 12.38 -16.64 -9.37
C VAL A 116 13.90 -16.51 -9.23
N ALA A 117 14.56 -15.86 -10.19
CA ALA A 117 16.01 -15.60 -10.15
C ALA A 117 16.44 -14.75 -8.94
N CYS A 118 15.53 -13.96 -8.36
CA CYS A 118 15.83 -13.18 -7.16
C CYS A 118 15.82 -14.02 -5.88
N LYS A 119 15.41 -15.30 -5.91
CA LYS A 119 15.36 -16.20 -4.74
C LYS A 119 14.65 -15.55 -3.55
N SER A 120 13.49 -14.96 -3.81
CA SER A 120 12.65 -14.33 -2.78
C SER A 120 13.35 -13.19 -2.01
N HIS A 121 14.14 -12.38 -2.72
CA HIS A 121 14.80 -11.20 -2.14
C HIS A 121 13.76 -10.23 -1.55
N PRO A 122 13.95 -9.70 -0.33
CA PRO A 122 13.02 -8.73 0.26
C PRO A 122 12.91 -7.47 -0.60
N LEU A 123 11.73 -6.86 -0.54
CA LEU A 123 11.40 -5.64 -1.28
C LEU A 123 11.37 -4.43 -0.34
N LEU A 124 11.46 -3.22 -0.91
CA LEU A 124 11.25 -1.96 -0.19
C LEU A 124 10.07 -1.20 -0.80
N PRO A 125 9.22 -0.55 0.01
CA PRO A 125 8.18 0.32 -0.50
C PRO A 125 8.81 1.59 -1.08
N MET A 126 8.24 2.08 -2.18
CA MET A 126 8.62 3.35 -2.79
C MET A 126 7.38 4.03 -3.40
N GLY A 127 7.31 5.35 -3.28
CA GLY A 127 6.37 6.17 -4.04
C GLY A 127 6.90 6.47 -5.45
N GLN A 128 6.00 6.61 -6.42
CA GLN A 128 6.36 7.06 -7.78
C GLN A 128 6.14 8.57 -8.00
N SER A 129 5.64 9.25 -6.98
CA SER A 129 5.33 10.68 -6.95
C SER A 129 5.55 11.17 -5.53
N ASP A 130 6.13 12.36 -5.38
CA ASP A 130 6.18 13.06 -4.08
C ASP A 130 4.83 13.72 -3.76
N ASN A 131 4.02 13.94 -4.80
CA ASN A 131 2.70 14.51 -4.60
C ASN A 131 1.72 13.42 -4.16
N PRO A 132 0.93 13.73 -3.13
CA PRO A 132 -0.15 12.89 -2.63
C PRO A 132 -1.16 12.46 -3.71
N ASN A 133 -1.74 11.26 -3.58
CA ASN A 133 -2.92 10.81 -4.35
C ASN A 133 -2.72 10.67 -5.87
N ILE A 134 -1.48 10.59 -6.35
CA ILE A 134 -1.21 10.45 -7.80
C ILE A 134 -1.05 9.00 -8.22
N LYS A 135 -0.32 8.16 -7.47
CA LYS A 135 -0.03 6.77 -7.85
C LYS A 135 0.15 5.88 -6.64
N ALA A 136 -0.46 4.69 -6.67
CA ALA A 136 -0.33 3.63 -5.66
C ALA A 136 1.12 3.13 -5.42
N VAL A 137 1.37 2.63 -4.19
CA VAL A 137 2.73 2.35 -3.71
C VAL A 137 3.31 1.24 -4.56
N LYS A 138 4.60 1.33 -4.84
CA LYS A 138 5.33 0.28 -5.54
C LYS A 138 6.37 -0.34 -4.65
N LEU A 139 6.86 -1.50 -5.07
CA LEU A 139 7.86 -2.27 -4.36
C LEU A 139 9.12 -2.39 -5.21
N TYR A 140 10.23 -1.91 -4.68
CA TYR A 140 11.54 -1.98 -5.32
C TYR A 140 12.32 -3.22 -4.89
N CYS A 141 12.95 -3.90 -5.84
CA CYS A 141 13.87 -5.00 -5.58
C CYS A 141 15.32 -4.57 -5.81
N ALA A 142 16.14 -4.53 -4.75
CA ALA A 142 17.57 -4.20 -4.86
C ALA A 142 18.43 -5.27 -5.56
N ARG A 143 17.89 -6.46 -5.87
CA ARG A 143 18.63 -7.54 -6.53
C ARG A 143 18.50 -7.52 -8.06
N CYS A 144 17.32 -7.21 -8.58
CA CYS A 144 17.09 -7.10 -10.03
C CYS A 144 16.85 -5.67 -10.48
N GLU A 145 16.89 -4.71 -9.56
CA GLU A 145 16.81 -3.26 -9.83
C GLU A 145 15.53 -2.88 -10.59
N ASP A 146 14.41 -3.47 -10.18
CA ASP A 146 13.12 -3.38 -10.88
C ASP A 146 11.98 -3.13 -9.88
N ILE A 147 10.88 -2.60 -10.39
CA ILE A 147 9.74 -2.10 -9.62
C ILE A 147 8.53 -3.01 -9.83
N TYR A 148 7.83 -3.34 -8.74
CA TYR A 148 6.69 -4.25 -8.72
C TYR A 148 5.46 -3.63 -8.08
N ASN A 149 4.30 -4.12 -8.48
CA ASN A 149 3.06 -3.86 -7.76
C ASN A 149 2.99 -4.75 -6.50
N PRO A 150 2.47 -4.24 -5.37
CA PRO A 150 2.08 -5.09 -4.26
C PRO A 150 1.11 -6.18 -4.73
N LYS A 151 1.30 -7.42 -4.24
CA LYS A 151 0.47 -8.57 -4.67
C LYS A 151 -0.97 -8.50 -4.17
N SER A 152 -1.19 -7.87 -3.03
CA SER A 152 -2.53 -7.76 -2.43
C SER A 152 -3.08 -6.38 -2.72
N SER A 153 -4.33 -6.34 -3.22
CA SER A 153 -5.10 -5.12 -3.44
C SER A 153 -5.23 -4.26 -2.18
N ARG A 154 -5.16 -4.86 -0.99
CA ARG A 154 -5.17 -4.14 0.29
C ARG A 154 -4.03 -3.11 0.43
N HIS A 155 -2.90 -3.35 -0.25
CA HIS A 155 -1.76 -2.45 -0.23
C HIS A 155 -1.78 -1.45 -1.40
N SER A 156 -2.73 -1.59 -2.35
CA SER A 156 -2.90 -0.62 -3.45
C SER A 156 -3.30 0.77 -2.94
N ALA A 157 -3.86 0.83 -1.73
CA ALA A 157 -4.21 2.08 -1.06
C ALA A 157 -3.02 2.79 -0.37
N ILE A 158 -1.83 2.16 -0.29
CA ILE A 158 -0.68 2.69 0.47
C ILE A 158 0.08 3.82 -0.27
N ASP A 159 -0.36 4.24 -1.45
CA ASP A 159 0.09 5.52 -2.04
C ASP A 159 -1.10 6.15 -2.77
N GLU A 160 -2.09 6.44 -1.97
CA GLU A 160 -2.65 7.77 -1.90
C GLU A 160 -2.07 8.34 -0.61
N SER A 161 -1.85 9.63 -0.44
CA SER A 161 -1.25 10.16 0.80
C SER A 161 -2.17 10.04 2.02
N GLY A 162 -2.94 8.98 2.18
CA GLY A 162 -4.24 9.01 2.83
C GLY A 162 -5.33 9.11 1.78
N PHE A 163 -5.54 7.98 1.09
CA PHE A 163 -6.78 7.48 0.47
C PHE A 163 -7.57 8.36 -0.52
N LYS A 164 -8.02 7.70 -1.59
CA LYS A 164 -9.15 8.03 -2.46
C LYS A 164 -10.38 8.39 -1.64
N ASP A 165 -11.10 9.38 -2.14
CA ASP A 165 -12.52 9.54 -1.86
C ASP A 165 -13.22 8.24 -2.24
N ASP A 166 -13.96 7.66 -1.30
CA ASP A 166 -14.87 6.54 -1.52
C ASP A 166 -15.99 6.98 -2.49
N GLU A 167 -15.69 7.00 -3.80
CA GLU A 167 -16.71 6.80 -4.82
C GLU A 167 -16.62 5.36 -5.31
N GLU A 168 -17.53 4.56 -4.75
CA GLU A 168 -18.01 3.25 -5.21
C GLU A 168 -17.03 2.08 -5.08
N ASP A 169 -17.32 1.24 -4.09
CA ASP A 169 -17.18 -0.22 -4.19
C ASP A 169 -17.87 -0.70 -5.49
N VAL A 170 -17.16 -0.65 -6.61
CA VAL A 170 -17.50 -1.46 -7.77
C VAL A 170 -16.82 -2.79 -7.53
N ASP A 171 -17.64 -3.77 -7.16
CA ASP A 171 -17.29 -5.17 -7.05
C ASP A 171 -16.27 -5.55 -8.13
N ALA A 172 -15.10 -5.99 -7.70
CA ALA A 172 -14.19 -6.70 -8.57
C ALA A 172 -14.88 -8.03 -8.94
N GLU A 173 -15.72 -7.99 -9.97
CA GLU A 173 -16.17 -9.19 -10.65
C GLU A 173 -14.91 -9.93 -11.11
N ASP A 174 -14.76 -11.13 -10.55
CA ASP A 174 -13.81 -12.15 -10.96
C ASP A 174 -13.98 -12.33 -12.48
N SER A 175 -13.08 -11.77 -13.27
CA SER A 175 -12.93 -12.17 -14.65
C SER A 175 -12.27 -13.55 -14.63
N GLU A 176 -13.09 -14.58 -14.43
CA GLU A 176 -12.75 -15.93 -14.87
C GLU A 176 -12.51 -15.83 -16.39
N GLU A 177 -11.23 -15.74 -16.77
CA GLU A 177 -10.82 -16.00 -18.14
C GLU A 177 -11.19 -17.46 -18.44
N GLU A 178 -12.26 -17.66 -19.19
CA GLU A 178 -12.58 -18.95 -19.81
C GLU A 178 -11.48 -19.26 -20.83
N ASP A 179 -10.46 -19.98 -20.38
CA ASP A 179 -9.56 -20.75 -21.24
C ASP A 179 -10.35 -21.92 -21.86
N GLU A 180 -11.18 -21.64 -22.88
CA GLU A 180 -11.63 -22.67 -23.82
C GLU A 180 -10.51 -22.94 -24.81
N ASP A 181 -9.60 -23.82 -24.41
CA ASP A 181 -8.60 -24.44 -25.27
C ASP A 181 -9.26 -25.08 -26.49
N GLU A 182 -8.70 -24.75 -27.67
CA GLU A 182 -9.00 -25.25 -29.00
C GLU A 182 -9.01 -26.80 -29.05
N GLU A 183 -10.17 -27.43 -28.83
CA GLU A 183 -10.34 -28.85 -29.12
C GLU A 183 -10.77 -29.07 -30.59
N ALA A 184 -9.75 -29.17 -31.43
CA ALA A 184 -9.66 -30.04 -32.61
C ALA A 184 -10.94 -30.19 -33.48
N ASP A 185 -11.05 -29.32 -34.50
CA ASP A 185 -11.81 -29.59 -35.71
C ASP A 185 -11.09 -30.70 -36.52
N MET A 186 -11.34 -31.95 -36.13
CA MET A 186 -10.78 -33.12 -36.82
C MET A 186 -11.77 -34.30 -36.83
N GLU A 187 -13.05 -34.06 -37.12
CA GLU A 187 -14.00 -35.15 -37.39
C GLU A 187 -15.16 -34.71 -38.32
N ALA A 188 -14.82 -34.26 -39.53
CA ALA A 188 -15.80 -34.04 -40.60
C ALA A 188 -15.31 -34.51 -41.99
N ILE A 189 -14.44 -35.53 -42.04
CA ILE A 189 -14.06 -36.22 -43.28
C ILE A 189 -14.18 -37.73 -43.12
N GLU A 190 -15.30 -38.21 -42.58
CA GLU A 190 -15.71 -39.61 -42.74
C GLU A 190 -17.23 -39.65 -42.65
N ASN A 191 -17.90 -39.43 -43.78
CA ASN A 191 -19.23 -39.94 -44.19
C ASN A 191 -19.93 -38.94 -45.12
N GLY A 192 -19.56 -38.98 -46.40
CA GLY A 192 -20.21 -38.18 -47.44
C GLY A 192 -19.89 -38.73 -48.83
N THR A 193 -20.48 -39.88 -49.16
CA THR A 193 -20.87 -40.32 -50.51
C THR A 193 -20.03 -39.87 -51.71
N VAL A 194 -19.28 -40.83 -52.27
CA VAL A 194 -18.86 -40.86 -53.67
C VAL A 194 -20.06 -40.68 -54.61
N GLU A 195 -20.00 -39.73 -55.55
CA GLU A 195 -20.48 -39.89 -56.93
C GLU A 195 -19.73 -38.91 -57.87
N ALA A 196 -19.52 -39.39 -59.09
CA ALA A 196 -18.50 -38.95 -60.04
C ALA A 196 -18.87 -37.70 -60.86
N GLY A 197 -17.86 -36.98 -61.40
CA GLY A 197 -18.13 -35.93 -62.38
C GLY A 197 -16.92 -35.15 -62.90
N SER A 198 -16.19 -35.76 -63.83
CA SER A 198 -15.58 -35.13 -65.04
C SER A 198 -14.54 -34.01 -64.93
N VAL A 199 -13.31 -34.43 -65.26
CA VAL A 199 -12.14 -33.74 -65.81
C VAL A 199 -12.48 -32.66 -66.87
N ASN A 200 -11.85 -31.47 -66.83
CA ASN A 200 -10.95 -31.04 -67.92
C ASN A 200 -10.04 -29.82 -67.59
N PRO A 201 -8.84 -29.77 -68.19
CA PRO A 201 -7.71 -28.92 -67.84
C PRO A 201 -7.63 -27.68 -68.73
N ASN A 202 -7.04 -26.61 -68.20
CA ASN A 202 -6.18 -25.65 -68.91
C ASN A 202 -5.88 -24.48 -67.96
N GLN A 203 -4.80 -24.60 -67.19
CA GLN A 203 -4.09 -23.44 -66.66
C GLN A 203 -2.84 -23.25 -67.52
N VAL A 204 -2.84 -22.12 -68.24
CA VAL A 204 -1.65 -21.45 -68.77
C VAL A 204 -0.94 -20.76 -67.61
#